data_AF-A0AAW0HAP4-F1
#
_entry.id   AF-A0AAW0HAP4-F1
#
_cell.length_a   1.000
_cell.length_b   1.000
_cell.length_c   1.000
_cell.angle_alpha   90.00
_cell.angle_beta   90.00
_cell.angle_gamma   90.00
#
_symmetry.space_group_name_H-M   'P 1'
#
loop_
_entity.id
_entity.type
_entity.pdbx_description
1 polymer ?
#
loop_
_entity_poly.entity_id
_entity_poly.type
_entity_poly.pdbx_seq_one_letter_code
_entity_poly.pdbx_strand_id
1 'polypeptide(L)'
;MLAQSPRSSPPLTPHLTVLTTFLKPKLLTRLEKRVKRKTVVALKELSQQTQETKCRRERLLKDSRQLLEEKYRVQAENQFFLEYLCKNKEQYEKKQEALGKRCAQECGEIERRRQELASRYAQRNAALQAQLLQGRKTQQDLQQQLQALKAVYTVKEWQDGEMQTLKKEKEKIRGETAAQDREAHFQFLREKARMEKELEELRLMELGHSSTKGPGREYRALALACKQAHLEFCGSLHRENQQLRKELRQLSQEYRKVEAVRIRLEKRQQLVKEAQWYLEALVRGRQRLQAERERHRGRNPCLKEEHASETMLSPKSRTN
;
A
#
# COMPACT_ATOMS: atom_id res chain seq x y z
N MET A 1 92.86 -25.87 56.65
CA MET A 1 93.87 -25.56 57.66
C MET A 1 93.21 -25.44 59.02
N LEU A 2 93.71 -26.19 60.00
CA LEU A 2 93.22 -26.27 61.37
C LEU A 2 93.69 -25.03 62.15
N ALA A 3 92.77 -24.28 62.75
CA ALA A 3 93.08 -23.32 63.81
C ALA A 3 92.46 -23.83 65.11
N GLN A 4 93.29 -24.42 65.97
CA GLN A 4 92.89 -24.78 67.33
C GLN A 4 92.75 -23.48 68.14
N SER A 5 91.50 -23.13 68.48
CA SER A 5 91.22 -22.03 69.39
C SER A 5 91.43 -22.52 70.84
N PRO A 6 92.00 -21.71 71.75
CA PRO A 6 92.29 -22.12 73.11
C PRO A 6 90.99 -22.49 73.84
N ARG A 7 91.02 -23.56 74.64
CA ARG A 7 89.97 -23.91 75.61
C ARG A 7 89.85 -22.80 76.66
N SER A 8 89.15 -21.72 76.29
CA SER A 8 88.60 -20.75 77.21
C SER A 8 87.43 -21.44 77.92
N SER A 9 87.60 -21.73 79.21
CA SER A 9 86.50 -22.08 80.10
C SER A 9 85.36 -21.06 79.93
N PRO A 10 84.09 -21.50 79.93
CA PRO A 10 82.97 -20.59 79.75
C PRO A 10 83.01 -19.53 80.87
N PRO A 11 82.79 -18.24 80.55
CA PRO A 11 82.81 -17.19 81.55
C PRO A 11 81.83 -17.54 82.67
N LEU A 12 82.29 -17.48 83.92
CA LEU A 12 81.41 -17.66 85.07
C LEU A 12 80.26 -16.66 84.94
N THR A 13 79.02 -17.15 84.94
CA THR A 13 77.83 -16.30 85.01
C THR A 13 77.98 -15.35 86.21
N PRO A 14 77.58 -14.07 86.12
CA PRO A 14 77.80 -13.07 87.18
C PRO A 14 77.39 -13.57 88.58
N HIS A 15 76.35 -14.41 88.62
CA HIS A 15 75.83 -15.07 89.82
C HIS A 15 76.80 -16.10 90.46
N LEU A 16 77.62 -16.81 89.68
CA LEU A 16 78.68 -17.68 90.18
C LEU A 16 79.84 -16.87 90.79
N THR A 17 80.12 -15.69 90.24
CA THR A 17 81.13 -14.75 90.76
C THR A 17 80.70 -14.11 92.09
N VAL A 18 79.40 -13.86 92.26
CA VAL A 18 78.79 -13.45 93.54
C VAL A 18 78.90 -14.57 94.58
N LEU A 19 78.61 -15.82 94.20
CA LEU A 19 78.74 -16.96 95.13
C LEU A 19 80.19 -17.23 95.59
N THR A 20 81.19 -16.96 94.76
CA THR A 20 82.60 -17.14 95.13
C THR A 20 83.16 -16.00 95.98
N THR A 21 82.61 -14.78 95.84
CA THR A 21 83.00 -13.60 96.62
C THR A 21 82.39 -13.61 98.04
N PHE A 22 81.13 -14.01 98.20
CA PHE A 22 80.46 -14.09 99.51
C PHE A 22 80.77 -15.40 100.29
N LEU A 23 81.06 -16.52 99.63
CA LEU A 23 81.41 -17.80 100.28
C LEU A 23 82.88 -18.18 100.05
N LYS A 24 83.78 -17.52 100.80
CA LYS A 24 85.24 -17.68 100.73
C LYS A 24 85.66 -19.14 101.06
N PRO A 25 86.40 -19.85 100.20
CA PRO A 25 86.67 -21.29 100.34
C PRO A 25 87.40 -21.72 101.62
N LYS A 26 88.13 -20.81 102.27
CA LYS A 26 89.09 -21.12 103.33
C LYS A 26 88.47 -21.32 104.72
N LEU A 27 87.24 -20.88 104.99
CA LEU A 27 86.60 -20.91 106.33
C LEU A 27 85.09 -21.26 106.27
N LEU A 28 84.70 -22.27 105.49
CA LEU A 28 83.28 -22.65 105.36
C LEU A 28 82.86 -23.73 106.38
N THR A 29 81.75 -23.50 107.07
CA THR A 29 81.10 -24.50 107.94
C THR A 29 80.50 -25.66 107.12
N ARG A 30 80.22 -26.81 107.74
CA ARG A 30 79.62 -27.98 107.06
C ARG A 30 78.29 -27.66 106.37
N LEU A 31 77.46 -26.80 107.00
CA LEU A 31 76.18 -26.36 106.47
C LEU A 31 76.36 -25.45 105.25
N GLU A 32 77.28 -24.49 105.31
CA GLU A 32 77.60 -23.60 104.18
C GLU A 32 78.12 -24.36 102.96
N LYS A 33 78.95 -25.40 103.16
CA LYS A 33 79.40 -26.29 102.06
C LYS A 33 78.22 -27.03 101.41
N ARG A 34 77.22 -27.44 102.20
CA ARG A 34 76.01 -28.12 101.70
C ARG A 34 75.09 -27.17 100.93
N VAL A 35 74.88 -25.98 101.47
CA VAL A 35 74.10 -24.91 100.81
C VAL A 35 74.78 -24.52 99.49
N LYS A 36 76.09 -24.23 99.50
CA LYS A 36 76.86 -23.89 98.28
C LYS A 36 76.72 -24.95 97.18
N ARG A 37 76.78 -26.25 97.52
CA ARG A 37 76.58 -27.34 96.55
C ARG A 37 75.17 -27.33 95.97
N LYS A 38 74.13 -27.21 96.81
CA LYS A 38 72.73 -27.13 96.36
C LYS A 38 72.49 -25.90 95.48
N THR A 39 73.02 -24.75 95.88
CA THR A 39 72.90 -23.50 95.12
C THR A 39 73.61 -23.58 93.77
N VAL A 40 74.80 -24.19 93.69
CA VAL A 40 75.50 -24.39 92.41
C VAL A 40 74.73 -25.33 91.48
N VAL A 41 74.08 -26.38 91.99
CA VAL A 41 73.23 -27.27 91.18
C VAL A 41 71.99 -26.54 90.67
N ALA A 42 71.26 -25.85 91.55
CA ALA A 42 70.08 -25.08 91.17
C ALA A 42 70.42 -23.95 90.16
N LEU A 43 71.57 -23.30 90.30
CA LEU A 43 72.01 -22.27 89.36
C LEU A 43 72.38 -22.86 87.99
N LYS A 44 72.96 -24.06 87.95
CA LYS A 44 73.21 -24.79 86.69
C LYS A 44 71.90 -25.16 86.00
N GLU A 45 70.94 -25.72 86.74
CA GLU A 45 69.60 -26.04 86.22
C GLU A 45 68.89 -24.79 85.68
N LEU A 46 68.92 -23.69 86.43
CA LEU A 46 68.33 -22.42 85.99
C LEU A 46 69.03 -21.84 84.76
N SER A 47 70.37 -21.98 84.67
CA SER A 47 71.11 -21.56 83.48
C SER A 47 70.77 -22.39 82.24
N GLN A 48 70.58 -23.71 82.41
CA GLN A 48 70.15 -24.60 81.34
C GLN A 48 68.74 -24.27 80.88
N GLN A 49 67.80 -24.09 81.81
CA GLN A 49 66.43 -23.65 81.49
C GLN A 49 66.40 -22.29 80.80
N THR A 50 67.25 -21.35 81.22
CA THR A 50 67.41 -20.05 80.57
C THR A 50 67.91 -20.19 79.14
N GLN A 51 68.86 -21.09 78.89
CA GLN A 51 69.37 -21.32 77.54
C GLN A 51 68.35 -22.04 76.65
N GLU A 52 67.65 -23.05 77.17
CA GLU A 52 66.58 -23.76 76.45
C GLU A 52 65.42 -22.83 76.09
N THR A 53 65.00 -21.96 77.01
CA THR A 53 63.95 -20.96 76.75
C THR A 53 64.40 -19.94 75.72
N LYS A 54 65.67 -19.49 75.74
CA LYS A 54 66.24 -18.64 74.69
C LYS A 54 66.22 -19.32 73.32
N CYS A 55 66.72 -20.56 73.22
CA CYS A 55 66.69 -21.33 71.97
C CYS A 55 65.26 -21.59 71.46
N ARG A 56 64.30 -21.85 72.36
CA ARG A 56 62.88 -21.96 72.00
C ARG A 56 62.33 -20.64 71.47
N ARG A 57 62.62 -19.51 72.13
CA ARG A 57 62.21 -18.18 71.68
C ARG A 57 62.76 -17.85 70.30
N GLU A 58 64.03 -18.13 70.04
CA GLU A 58 64.65 -17.88 68.72
C GLU A 58 64.01 -18.71 67.61
N ARG A 59 63.67 -19.98 67.86
CA ARG A 59 62.91 -20.80 66.91
C ARG A 59 61.53 -20.22 66.63
N LEU A 60 60.77 -19.90 67.67
CA LEU A 60 59.44 -19.27 67.51
C LEU A 60 59.49 -17.96 66.73
N LEU A 61 60.53 -17.14 66.92
CA LEU A 61 60.71 -15.91 66.15
C LEU A 61 61.02 -16.19 64.67
N LYS A 62 61.78 -17.24 64.35
CA LYS A 62 62.02 -17.66 62.96
C LYS A 62 60.74 -18.18 62.31
N ASP A 63 60.01 -19.06 63.01
CA ASP A 63 58.74 -19.62 62.52
C ASP A 63 57.71 -18.50 62.29
N SER A 64 57.62 -17.53 63.22
CA SER A 64 56.72 -16.38 63.07
C SER A 64 57.06 -15.52 61.86
N ARG A 65 58.34 -15.34 61.53
CA ARG A 65 58.78 -14.62 60.33
C ARG A 65 58.41 -15.39 59.05
N GLN A 66 58.64 -16.70 59.03
CA GLN A 66 58.26 -17.55 57.90
C GLN A 66 56.75 -17.54 57.66
N LEU A 67 55.94 -17.67 58.73
CA LEU A 67 54.48 -17.58 58.63
C LEU A 67 54.00 -16.23 58.09
N LEU A 68 54.67 -15.12 58.45
CA LEU A 68 54.36 -13.81 57.89
C LEU A 68 54.68 -13.75 56.39
N GLU A 69 55.83 -14.27 55.95
CA GLU A 69 56.20 -14.34 54.53
C GLU A 69 55.22 -15.20 53.74
N GLU A 70 54.85 -16.38 54.25
CA GLU A 70 53.85 -17.27 53.63
C GLU A 70 52.48 -16.59 53.54
N LYS A 71 52.05 -15.90 54.60
CA LYS A 71 50.81 -15.12 54.59
C LYS A 71 50.82 -14.10 53.45
N TYR A 72 51.91 -13.34 53.27
CA TYR A 72 51.99 -12.35 52.20
C TYR A 72 52.00 -13.00 50.81
N ARG A 73 52.67 -14.15 50.64
CA ARG A 73 52.65 -14.90 49.36
C ARG A 73 51.24 -15.39 49.03
N VAL A 74 50.57 -16.02 49.98
CA VAL A 74 49.18 -16.50 49.82
C VAL A 74 48.23 -15.33 49.54
N GLN A 75 48.42 -14.17 50.19
CA GLN A 75 47.64 -12.97 49.89
C GLN A 75 47.86 -12.48 48.46
N ALA A 76 49.11 -12.47 47.97
CA ALA A 76 49.41 -12.07 46.59
C ALA A 76 48.84 -13.06 45.56
N GLU A 77 48.94 -14.37 45.82
CA GLU A 77 48.32 -15.40 44.96
C GLU A 77 46.79 -15.27 44.93
N ASN A 78 46.17 -15.10 46.10
CA ASN A 78 44.72 -14.87 46.19
C ASN A 78 44.29 -13.63 45.42
N GLN A 79 45.06 -12.53 45.51
CA GLN A 79 44.80 -11.32 44.75
C GLN A 79 44.89 -11.57 43.24
N PHE A 80 45.91 -12.29 42.78
CA PHE A 80 46.05 -12.67 41.38
C PHE A 80 44.84 -13.49 40.87
N PHE A 81 44.39 -14.48 41.64
CA PHE A 81 43.21 -15.27 41.27
C PHE A 81 41.93 -14.43 41.24
N LEU A 82 41.74 -13.52 42.19
CA LEU A 82 40.61 -12.61 42.20
C LEU A 82 40.60 -11.71 40.96
N GLU A 83 41.75 -11.12 40.60
CA GLU A 83 41.86 -10.30 39.39
C GLU A 83 41.57 -11.10 38.11
N TYR A 84 42.04 -12.34 38.03
CA TYR A 84 41.75 -13.23 36.90
C TYR A 84 40.26 -13.55 36.80
N LEU A 85 39.61 -13.89 37.92
CA LEU A 85 38.18 -14.17 37.96
C LEU A 85 37.35 -12.94 37.59
N CYS A 86 37.72 -11.75 38.09
CA CYS A 86 37.08 -10.49 37.71
C CYS A 86 37.21 -10.23 36.20
N LYS A 87 38.41 -10.34 35.63
CA LYS A 87 38.64 -10.16 34.19
C LYS A 87 37.83 -11.15 33.35
N ASN A 88 37.77 -12.42 33.76
CA ASN A 88 36.98 -13.43 33.08
C ASN A 88 35.49 -13.09 33.13
N LYS A 89 34.95 -12.73 34.31
CA LYS A 89 33.56 -12.31 34.46
C LYS A 89 33.21 -11.15 33.53
N GLU A 90 34.04 -10.11 33.50
CA GLU A 90 33.84 -8.95 32.61
C GLU A 90 33.83 -9.35 31.13
N GLN A 91 34.71 -10.28 30.72
CA GLN A 91 34.73 -10.77 29.35
C GLN A 91 33.45 -11.56 28.99
N TYR A 92 32.95 -12.39 29.91
CA TYR A 92 31.70 -13.11 29.71
C TYR A 92 30.50 -12.15 29.61
N GLU A 93 30.43 -11.15 30.49
CA GLU A 93 29.38 -10.12 30.44
C GLU A 93 29.40 -9.34 29.12
N LYS A 94 30.59 -8.90 28.66
CA LYS A 94 30.75 -8.23 27.35
C LYS A 94 30.30 -9.11 26.19
N LYS A 95 30.64 -10.40 26.20
CA LYS A 95 30.21 -11.36 25.16
C LYS A 95 28.69 -11.55 25.20
N GLN A 96 28.11 -11.70 26.38
CA GLN A 96 26.67 -11.86 26.55
C GLN A 96 25.91 -10.61 26.07
N GLU A 97 26.40 -9.42 26.41
CA GLU A 97 25.81 -8.15 25.95
C GLU A 97 25.93 -8.02 24.42
N ALA A 98 27.08 -8.35 23.84
CA ALA A 98 27.27 -8.32 22.39
C ALA A 98 26.32 -9.29 21.65
N LEU A 99 26.15 -10.51 22.18
CA LEU A 99 25.19 -11.48 21.65
C LEU A 99 23.75 -10.97 21.80
N GLY A 100 23.39 -10.41 22.95
CA GLY A 100 22.08 -9.82 23.17
C GLY A 100 21.77 -8.70 22.19
N LYS A 101 22.72 -7.79 21.95
CA LYS A 101 22.62 -6.71 20.95
C LYS A 101 22.43 -7.27 19.54
N ARG A 102 23.20 -8.28 19.16
CA ARG A 102 23.10 -8.94 17.85
C ARG A 102 21.73 -9.61 17.66
N CYS A 103 21.28 -10.40 18.64
CA CYS A 103 19.97 -11.04 18.58
C CYS A 103 18.84 -10.01 18.47
N ALA A 104 18.89 -8.91 19.23
CA ALA A 104 17.90 -7.84 19.14
C ALA A 104 17.88 -7.18 17.74
N GLN A 105 19.05 -6.95 17.13
CA GLN A 105 19.16 -6.44 15.77
C GLN A 105 18.56 -7.40 14.74
N GLU A 106 18.94 -8.69 14.80
CA GLU A 106 18.43 -9.74 13.91
C GLU A 106 16.90 -9.88 14.04
N CYS A 107 16.36 -9.87 15.26
CA CYS A 107 14.92 -9.86 15.50
C CYS A 107 14.24 -8.63 14.85
N GLY A 108 14.80 -7.43 15.04
CA GLY A 108 14.27 -6.22 14.45
C GLY A 108 14.33 -6.18 12.91
N GLU A 109 15.31 -6.84 12.29
CA GLU A 109 15.36 -7.02 10.84
C GLU A 109 14.31 -8.01 10.34
N ILE A 110 14.14 -9.14 11.04
CA ILE A 110 13.12 -10.14 10.71
C ILE A 110 11.72 -9.52 10.81
N GLU A 111 11.44 -8.74 11.84
CA GLU A 111 10.17 -8.04 12.00
C GLU A 111 9.92 -7.03 10.88
N ARG A 112 10.92 -6.22 10.52
CA ARG A 112 10.83 -5.31 9.37
C ARG A 112 10.52 -6.04 8.08
N ARG A 113 11.24 -7.14 7.78
CA ARG A 113 10.98 -7.96 6.60
C ARG A 113 9.57 -8.58 6.62
N ARG A 114 9.10 -9.04 7.78
CA ARG A 114 7.73 -9.55 7.95
C ARG A 114 6.69 -8.48 7.66
N GLN A 115 6.87 -7.27 8.17
CA GLN A 115 5.97 -6.15 7.93
C GLN A 115 5.96 -5.73 6.45
N GLU A 116 7.13 -5.64 5.82
CA GLU A 116 7.23 -5.33 4.39
C GLU A 116 6.54 -6.39 3.53
N LEU A 117 6.77 -7.68 3.83
CA LEU A 117 6.10 -8.77 3.14
C LEU A 117 4.60 -8.72 3.36
N ALA A 118 4.12 -8.57 4.59
CA ALA A 118 2.70 -8.47 4.91
C ALA A 118 2.03 -7.31 4.15
N SER A 119 2.69 -6.14 4.11
CA SER A 119 2.23 -4.98 3.32
C SER A 119 2.13 -5.31 1.82
N ARG A 120 3.18 -5.90 1.24
CA ARG A 120 3.19 -6.29 -0.18
C ARG A 120 2.11 -7.32 -0.50
N TYR A 121 1.93 -8.32 0.37
CA TYR A 121 0.88 -9.32 0.21
C TYR A 121 -0.52 -8.70 0.32
N ALA A 122 -0.75 -7.82 1.30
CA ALA A 122 -2.02 -7.11 1.45
C ALA A 122 -2.34 -6.25 0.22
N GLN A 123 -1.35 -5.51 -0.31
CA GLN A 123 -1.51 -4.72 -1.54
C GLN A 123 -1.84 -5.59 -2.75
N ARG A 124 -1.11 -6.69 -2.95
CA ARG A 124 -1.36 -7.63 -4.05
C ARG A 124 -2.74 -8.27 -3.93
N ASN A 125 -3.14 -8.71 -2.73
CA ASN A 125 -4.46 -9.28 -2.50
C ASN A 125 -5.58 -8.27 -2.75
N ALA A 126 -5.43 -7.02 -2.30
CA ALA A 126 -6.41 -5.96 -2.58
C ALA A 126 -6.55 -5.70 -4.09
N ALA A 127 -5.42 -5.64 -4.82
CA ALA A 127 -5.43 -5.50 -6.27
C ALA A 127 -6.12 -6.68 -6.98
N LEU A 128 -5.81 -7.91 -6.56
CA LEU A 128 -6.45 -9.12 -7.10
C LEU A 128 -7.95 -9.15 -6.81
N GLN A 129 -8.38 -8.78 -5.60
CA GLN A 129 -9.79 -8.68 -5.26
C GLN A 129 -10.51 -7.63 -6.12
N ALA A 130 -9.89 -6.47 -6.35
CA ALA A 130 -10.43 -5.45 -7.24
C ALA A 130 -10.59 -5.96 -8.67
N GLN A 131 -9.59 -6.67 -9.20
CA GLN A 131 -9.65 -7.31 -10.53
C GLN A 131 -10.75 -8.36 -10.61
N LEU A 132 -10.91 -9.20 -9.60
CA LEU A 132 -11.98 -10.20 -9.56
C LEU A 132 -13.37 -9.57 -9.52
N LEU A 133 -13.55 -8.50 -8.75
CA LEU A 133 -14.81 -7.75 -8.71
C LEU A 133 -15.11 -7.09 -10.05
N GLN A 134 -14.11 -6.51 -10.71
CA GLN A 134 -14.26 -5.95 -12.04
C GLN A 134 -14.63 -7.03 -13.07
N GLY A 135 -13.95 -8.18 -13.03
CA GLY A 135 -14.25 -9.34 -13.88
C GLY A 135 -15.68 -9.84 -13.72
N ARG A 136 -16.16 -9.95 -12.47
CA ARG A 136 -17.55 -10.33 -12.17
C ARG A 136 -18.56 -9.33 -12.73
N LYS A 137 -18.30 -8.02 -12.60
CA LYS A 137 -19.15 -6.97 -13.19
C LYS A 137 -19.21 -7.12 -14.71
N THR A 138 -18.07 -7.22 -15.38
CA THR A 138 -18.03 -7.40 -16.84
C THR A 138 -18.74 -8.67 -17.30
N GLN A 139 -18.64 -9.76 -16.54
CA GLN A 139 -19.35 -11.00 -16.85
C GLN A 139 -20.86 -10.83 -16.72
N GLN A 140 -21.33 -10.15 -15.68
CA GLN A 140 -22.75 -9.84 -15.50
C GLN A 140 -23.27 -8.94 -16.62
N ASP A 141 -22.53 -7.90 -16.99
CA ASP A 141 -22.89 -7.00 -18.09
C ASP A 141 -22.99 -7.76 -19.43
N LEU A 142 -22.02 -8.62 -19.73
CA LEU A 142 -22.05 -9.48 -20.92
C LEU A 142 -23.23 -10.45 -20.91
N GLN A 143 -23.56 -11.02 -19.75
CA GLN A 143 -24.71 -11.91 -19.62
C GLN A 143 -26.02 -11.17 -19.86
N GLN A 144 -26.15 -9.92 -19.38
CA GLN A 144 -27.30 -9.06 -19.66
C GLN A 144 -27.38 -8.70 -21.15
N GLN A 145 -26.26 -8.34 -21.78
CA GLN A 145 -26.21 -8.07 -23.23
C GLN A 145 -26.61 -9.30 -24.05
N LEU A 146 -26.16 -10.49 -23.65
CA LEU A 146 -26.52 -11.73 -24.31
C LEU A 146 -28.03 -12.03 -24.18
N GLN A 147 -28.62 -11.78 -23.00
CA GLN A 147 -30.07 -11.90 -22.82
C GLN A 147 -30.85 -10.91 -23.69
N ALA A 148 -30.40 -9.65 -23.77
CA ALA A 148 -30.99 -8.66 -24.65
C ALA A 148 -30.89 -9.07 -26.13
N LEU A 149 -29.74 -9.61 -26.54
CA LEU A 149 -29.52 -10.08 -27.91
C LEU A 149 -30.44 -11.26 -28.26
N LYS A 150 -30.69 -12.18 -27.33
CA LYS A 150 -31.65 -13.29 -27.55
C LYS A 150 -33.04 -12.76 -27.88
N ALA A 151 -33.52 -11.74 -27.18
CA ALA A 151 -34.81 -11.12 -27.47
C ALA A 151 -34.85 -10.46 -28.87
N VAL A 152 -33.77 -9.78 -29.26
CA VAL A 152 -33.64 -9.22 -30.62
C VAL A 152 -33.64 -10.33 -31.67
N TYR A 153 -32.96 -11.44 -31.40
CA TYR A 153 -32.89 -12.58 -32.30
C TYR A 153 -34.27 -13.25 -32.48
N THR A 154 -35.05 -13.43 -31.42
CA THR A 154 -36.42 -13.96 -31.55
C THR A 154 -37.34 -13.07 -32.39
N VAL A 155 -37.20 -11.74 -32.27
CA VAL A 155 -37.96 -10.79 -33.10
C VAL A 155 -37.52 -10.88 -34.56
N LYS A 156 -36.21 -11.01 -34.81
CA LYS A 156 -35.66 -11.22 -36.15
C LYS A 156 -36.21 -12.48 -36.80
N GLU A 157 -36.22 -13.61 -36.10
CA GLU A 157 -36.77 -14.87 -36.62
C GLU A 157 -38.26 -14.74 -36.99
N TRP A 158 -39.05 -14.07 -36.16
CA TRP A 158 -40.45 -13.79 -36.46
C TRP A 158 -40.60 -12.89 -37.69
N GLN A 159 -39.84 -11.79 -37.76
CA GLN A 159 -39.85 -10.87 -38.91
C GLN A 159 -39.45 -11.58 -40.21
N ASP A 160 -38.45 -12.45 -40.17
CA ASP A 160 -38.00 -13.21 -41.33
C ASP A 160 -39.06 -14.22 -41.80
N GLY A 161 -39.77 -14.86 -40.85
CA GLY A 161 -40.92 -15.72 -41.15
C GLY A 161 -42.05 -14.96 -41.83
N GLU A 162 -42.43 -13.80 -41.31
CA GLU A 162 -43.48 -12.96 -41.87
C GLU A 162 -43.09 -12.36 -43.24
N MET A 163 -41.82 -12.04 -43.42
CA MET A 163 -41.32 -11.61 -44.72
C MET A 163 -41.40 -12.72 -45.77
N GLN A 164 -41.15 -13.98 -45.39
CA GLN A 164 -41.31 -15.12 -46.29
C GLN A 164 -42.77 -15.38 -46.67
N THR A 165 -43.71 -15.26 -45.73
CA THR A 165 -45.14 -15.42 -46.02
C THR A 165 -45.63 -14.33 -46.97
N LEU A 166 -45.31 -13.07 -46.70
CA LEU A 166 -45.65 -11.93 -47.57
C LEU A 166 -45.05 -12.06 -48.97
N LYS A 167 -43.81 -12.57 -49.09
CA LYS A 167 -43.21 -12.85 -50.40
C LYS A 167 -44.00 -13.89 -51.20
N LYS A 168 -44.45 -14.98 -50.56
CA LYS A 168 -45.27 -16.01 -51.22
C LYS A 168 -46.63 -15.46 -51.63
N GLU A 169 -47.26 -14.65 -50.78
CA GLU A 169 -48.53 -14.00 -51.07
C GLU A 169 -48.43 -13.02 -52.25
N LYS A 170 -47.35 -12.23 -52.30
CA LYS A 170 -47.07 -11.33 -53.44
C LYS A 170 -46.96 -12.09 -54.76
N GLU A 171 -46.24 -13.22 -54.80
CA GLU A 171 -46.16 -14.05 -56.01
C GLU A 171 -47.50 -14.67 -56.40
N LYS A 172 -48.31 -15.08 -55.40
CA LYS A 172 -49.68 -15.56 -55.63
C LYS A 172 -50.56 -14.47 -56.25
N ILE A 173 -50.60 -13.28 -55.64
CA ILE A 173 -51.36 -12.12 -56.17
C ILE A 173 -50.90 -11.80 -57.57
N ARG A 174 -49.59 -11.76 -57.83
CA ARG A 174 -49.06 -11.51 -59.18
C ARG A 174 -49.57 -12.55 -60.20
N GLY A 175 -49.65 -13.82 -59.81
CA GLY A 175 -50.23 -14.87 -60.64
C GLY A 175 -51.73 -14.68 -60.88
N GLU A 176 -52.49 -14.36 -59.83
CA GLU A 176 -53.94 -14.07 -59.90
C GLU A 176 -54.25 -12.85 -60.76
N THR A 177 -53.51 -11.74 -60.58
CA THR A 177 -53.65 -10.53 -61.39
C THR A 177 -53.32 -10.80 -62.86
N ALA A 178 -52.25 -11.56 -63.15
CA ALA A 178 -51.93 -11.93 -64.52
C ALA A 178 -53.01 -12.80 -65.17
N ALA A 179 -53.69 -13.66 -64.40
CA ALA A 179 -54.83 -14.43 -64.88
C ALA A 179 -56.05 -13.54 -65.13
N GLN A 180 -56.37 -12.64 -64.20
CA GLN A 180 -57.46 -11.66 -64.33
C GLN A 180 -57.25 -10.72 -65.52
N ASP A 181 -56.03 -10.23 -65.75
CA ASP A 181 -55.71 -9.38 -66.91
C ASP A 181 -55.93 -10.12 -68.23
N ARG A 182 -55.56 -11.41 -68.30
CA ARG A 182 -55.81 -12.25 -69.48
C ARG A 182 -57.32 -12.44 -69.70
N GLU A 183 -58.05 -12.78 -68.65
CA GLU A 183 -59.51 -12.93 -68.68
C GLU A 183 -60.19 -11.64 -69.17
N ALA A 184 -59.85 -10.50 -68.56
CA ALA A 184 -60.36 -9.18 -68.93
C ALA A 184 -60.00 -8.82 -70.38
N HIS A 185 -58.80 -9.15 -70.83
CA HIS A 185 -58.39 -8.95 -72.22
C HIS A 185 -59.23 -9.79 -73.20
N PHE A 186 -59.51 -11.06 -72.87
CA PHE A 186 -60.39 -11.90 -73.69
C PHE A 186 -61.84 -11.37 -73.71
N GLN A 187 -62.36 -10.90 -72.57
CA GLN A 187 -63.67 -10.28 -72.51
C GLN A 187 -63.73 -9.01 -73.36
N PHE A 188 -62.72 -8.14 -73.24
CA PHE A 188 -62.58 -6.95 -74.07
C PHE A 188 -62.52 -7.30 -75.56
N LEU A 189 -61.76 -8.31 -75.97
CA LEU A 189 -61.70 -8.73 -77.37
C LEU A 189 -63.05 -9.25 -77.88
N ARG A 190 -63.82 -9.96 -77.06
CA ARG A 190 -65.18 -10.39 -77.39
C ARG A 190 -66.13 -9.21 -77.56
N GLU A 191 -66.12 -8.27 -76.62
CA GLU A 191 -66.93 -7.05 -76.71
C GLU A 191 -66.53 -6.20 -77.90
N LYS A 192 -65.23 -6.01 -78.13
CA LYS A 192 -64.71 -5.30 -79.31
C LYS A 192 -65.21 -5.94 -80.60
N ALA A 193 -65.11 -7.26 -80.75
CA ALA A 193 -65.59 -7.96 -81.95
C ALA A 193 -67.12 -7.83 -82.13
N ARG A 194 -67.88 -7.80 -81.03
CA ARG A 194 -69.32 -7.53 -81.06
C ARG A 194 -69.61 -6.09 -81.50
N MET A 195 -68.94 -5.10 -80.92
CA MET A 195 -69.10 -3.69 -81.27
C MET A 195 -68.63 -3.40 -82.70
N GLU A 196 -67.60 -4.09 -83.19
CA GLU A 196 -67.16 -4.03 -84.59
C GLU A 196 -68.23 -4.58 -85.54
N LYS A 197 -68.92 -5.67 -85.18
CA LYS A 197 -70.09 -6.15 -85.94
C LYS A 197 -71.25 -5.16 -85.91
N GLU A 198 -71.59 -4.63 -84.74
CA GLU A 198 -72.64 -3.60 -84.60
C GLU A 198 -72.27 -2.33 -85.41
N LEU A 199 -70.98 -1.94 -85.45
CA LEU A 199 -70.46 -0.86 -86.30
C LEU A 199 -70.48 -1.21 -87.79
N GLU A 200 -70.22 -2.45 -88.18
CA GLU A 200 -70.33 -2.89 -89.58
C GLU A 200 -71.80 -2.92 -90.02
N GLU A 201 -72.72 -3.37 -89.16
CA GLU A 201 -74.16 -3.29 -89.35
C GLU A 201 -74.66 -1.84 -89.43
N LEU A 202 -74.14 -0.95 -88.59
CA LEU A 202 -74.40 0.48 -88.64
C LEU A 202 -73.77 1.14 -89.88
N ARG A 203 -72.57 0.74 -90.31
CA ARG A 203 -71.93 1.21 -91.56
C ARG A 203 -72.71 0.75 -92.79
N LEU A 204 -73.32 -0.43 -92.74
CA LEU A 204 -74.28 -0.90 -93.74
C LEU A 204 -75.58 -0.07 -93.74
N MET A 205 -76.02 0.44 -92.57
CA MET A 205 -77.12 1.42 -92.48
C MET A 205 -76.71 2.86 -92.87
N GLU A 206 -75.45 3.25 -92.65
CA GLU A 206 -74.92 4.60 -92.92
C GLU A 206 -74.49 4.80 -94.38
N LEU A 207 -74.35 3.74 -95.19
CA LEU A 207 -74.12 3.85 -96.64
C LEU A 207 -75.31 4.48 -97.40
N GLY A 208 -76.38 4.84 -96.69
CA GLY A 208 -77.47 5.63 -97.21
C GLY A 208 -77.96 6.66 -96.20
N HIS A 209 -77.13 7.60 -95.71
CA HIS A 209 -77.59 8.98 -95.48
C HIS A 209 -76.46 9.98 -95.21
N SER A 210 -76.67 11.15 -95.78
CA SER A 210 -75.80 12.30 -95.86
C SER A 210 -75.70 13.11 -94.55
N SER A 211 -74.47 13.59 -94.31
CA SER A 211 -74.14 14.94 -93.85
C SER A 211 -74.44 15.37 -92.40
N THR A 212 -73.56 16.28 -91.98
CA THR A 212 -73.76 17.42 -91.07
C THR A 212 -73.48 17.30 -89.56
N LYS A 213 -72.43 18.06 -89.20
CA LYS A 213 -72.34 19.09 -88.14
C LYS A 213 -72.02 18.63 -86.72
N GLY A 214 -70.79 18.98 -86.32
CA GLY A 214 -70.14 18.66 -85.06
C GLY A 214 -70.81 19.18 -83.76
N PRO A 215 -70.50 18.54 -82.62
CA PRO A 215 -71.04 18.87 -81.31
C PRO A 215 -70.25 20.01 -80.64
N GLY A 216 -70.55 21.25 -81.02
CA GLY A 216 -69.81 22.43 -80.54
C GLY A 216 -70.20 22.96 -79.14
N ARG A 217 -71.31 22.49 -78.53
CA ARG A 217 -71.80 23.01 -77.23
C ARG A 217 -71.29 22.22 -76.01
N GLU A 218 -71.24 20.89 -76.09
CA GLU A 218 -70.77 20.03 -74.99
C GLU A 218 -69.26 20.15 -74.79
N TYR A 219 -68.48 20.22 -75.88
CA TYR A 219 -67.05 20.47 -75.82
C TYR A 219 -66.70 21.84 -75.21
N ARG A 220 -67.56 22.85 -75.40
CA ARG A 220 -67.39 24.18 -74.78
C ARG A 220 -67.73 24.17 -73.29
N ALA A 221 -68.77 23.44 -72.88
CA ALA A 221 -69.11 23.28 -71.47
C ALA A 221 -68.04 22.47 -70.70
N LEU A 222 -67.54 21.39 -71.30
CA LEU A 222 -66.45 20.58 -70.75
C LEU A 222 -65.14 21.38 -70.66
N ALA A 223 -64.80 22.14 -71.69
CA ALA A 223 -63.62 23.00 -71.68
C ALA A 223 -63.70 24.12 -70.63
N LEU A 224 -64.90 24.67 -70.37
CA LEU A 224 -65.12 25.64 -69.30
C LEU A 224 -64.99 24.98 -67.91
N ALA A 225 -65.57 23.78 -67.71
CA ALA A 225 -65.44 23.03 -66.47
C ALA A 225 -63.99 22.62 -66.18
N CYS A 226 -63.23 22.17 -67.20
CA CYS A 226 -61.81 21.87 -67.05
C CYS A 226 -60.98 23.12 -66.70
N LYS A 227 -61.29 24.27 -67.31
CA LYS A 227 -60.62 25.55 -66.96
C LYS A 227 -60.92 25.96 -65.51
N GLN A 228 -62.15 25.76 -65.05
CA GLN A 228 -62.56 26.12 -63.69
C GLN A 228 -61.92 25.19 -62.66
N ALA A 229 -61.93 23.88 -62.89
CA ALA A 229 -61.23 22.90 -62.05
C ALA A 229 -59.71 23.14 -62.01
N HIS A 230 -59.11 23.55 -63.14
CA HIS A 230 -57.69 23.89 -63.20
C HIS A 230 -57.35 25.13 -62.35
N LEU A 231 -58.19 26.17 -62.40
CA LEU A 231 -58.00 27.37 -61.58
C LEU A 231 -58.14 27.07 -60.08
N GLU A 232 -59.11 26.23 -59.71
CA GLU A 232 -59.31 25.79 -58.32
C GLU A 232 -58.12 24.96 -57.81
N PHE A 233 -57.63 24.03 -58.63
CA PHE A 233 -56.45 23.21 -58.33
C PHE A 233 -55.16 24.04 -58.20
N CYS A 234 -54.93 24.98 -59.11
CA CYS A 234 -53.79 25.91 -59.00
C CYS A 234 -53.93 26.81 -57.78
N GLY A 235 -55.15 27.23 -57.44
CA GLY A 235 -55.45 28.02 -56.25
C GLY A 235 -55.19 27.26 -54.95
N SER A 236 -55.59 25.99 -54.84
CA SER A 236 -55.34 25.14 -53.67
C SER A 236 -53.85 24.86 -53.50
N LEU A 237 -53.14 24.46 -54.57
CA LEU A 237 -51.70 24.25 -54.54
C LEU A 237 -50.93 25.50 -54.10
N HIS A 238 -51.35 26.68 -54.55
CA HIS A 238 -50.70 27.92 -54.16
C HIS A 238 -50.87 28.22 -52.66
N ARG A 239 -52.05 27.94 -52.09
CA ARG A 239 -52.31 28.12 -50.64
C ARG A 239 -51.50 27.12 -49.80
N GLU A 240 -51.46 25.86 -50.21
CA GLU A 240 -50.64 24.83 -49.56
C GLU A 240 -49.15 25.19 -49.60
N ASN A 241 -48.65 25.63 -50.76
CA ASN A 241 -47.25 26.04 -50.90
C ASN A 241 -46.93 27.26 -50.01
N GLN A 242 -47.85 28.23 -49.90
CA GLN A 242 -47.69 29.35 -48.98
C GLN A 242 -47.67 28.90 -47.50
N GLN A 243 -48.50 27.93 -47.13
CA GLN A 243 -48.55 27.40 -45.77
C GLN A 243 -47.26 26.67 -45.41
N LEU A 244 -46.78 25.77 -46.28
CA LEU A 244 -45.50 25.08 -46.11
C LEU A 244 -44.31 26.06 -46.02
N ARG A 245 -44.33 27.14 -46.81
CA ARG A 245 -43.30 28.20 -46.72
C ARG A 245 -43.32 28.92 -45.37
N LYS A 246 -44.48 29.09 -44.73
CA LYS A 246 -44.58 29.68 -43.39
C LYS A 246 -44.04 28.72 -42.33
N GLU A 247 -44.42 27.44 -42.40
CA GLU A 247 -43.94 26.39 -41.49
C GLU A 247 -42.42 26.22 -41.60
N LEU A 248 -41.86 26.20 -42.81
CA LEU A 248 -40.42 26.12 -43.03
C LEU A 248 -39.68 27.29 -42.39
N ARG A 249 -40.23 28.51 -42.45
CA ARG A 249 -39.64 29.69 -41.79
C ARG A 249 -39.67 29.56 -40.27
N GLN A 250 -40.78 29.06 -39.71
CA GLN A 250 -40.90 28.84 -38.27
C GLN A 250 -39.89 27.78 -37.79
N LEU A 251 -39.82 26.64 -38.46
CA LEU A 251 -38.86 25.58 -38.15
C LEU A 251 -37.41 26.06 -38.28
N SER A 252 -37.11 26.87 -39.30
CA SER A 252 -35.78 27.48 -39.46
C SER A 252 -35.42 28.42 -38.31
N GLN A 253 -36.38 29.15 -37.76
CA GLN A 253 -36.15 30.01 -36.59
C GLN A 253 -35.94 29.19 -35.32
N GLU A 254 -36.69 28.11 -35.13
CA GLU A 254 -36.50 27.19 -34.00
C GLU A 254 -35.14 26.51 -34.05
N TYR A 255 -34.74 26.02 -35.22
CA TYR A 255 -33.42 25.42 -35.43
C TYR A 255 -32.30 26.40 -35.05
N ARG A 256 -32.39 27.67 -35.46
CA ARG A 256 -31.41 28.70 -35.08
C ARG A 256 -31.34 28.92 -33.57
N LYS A 257 -32.48 28.86 -32.86
CA LYS A 257 -32.50 28.97 -31.38
C LYS A 257 -31.80 27.78 -30.74
N VAL A 258 -32.08 26.57 -31.20
CA VAL A 258 -31.46 25.34 -30.69
C VAL A 258 -29.96 25.35 -30.95
N GLU A 259 -29.52 25.71 -32.16
CA GLU A 259 -28.10 25.77 -32.51
C GLU A 259 -27.36 26.82 -31.66
N ALA A 260 -27.99 27.97 -31.39
CA ALA A 260 -27.41 28.98 -30.49
C ALA A 260 -27.25 28.47 -29.04
N VAL A 261 -28.18 27.65 -28.55
CA VAL A 261 -28.08 27.01 -27.23
C VAL A 261 -26.97 25.96 -27.23
N ARG A 262 -26.90 25.12 -28.27
CA ARG A 262 -25.85 24.11 -28.43
C ARG A 262 -24.46 24.74 -28.38
N ILE A 263 -24.21 25.80 -29.16
CA ILE A 263 -22.93 26.52 -29.16
C ILE A 263 -22.59 27.06 -27.77
N ARG A 264 -23.57 27.59 -27.02
CA ARG A 264 -23.34 28.06 -25.64
C ARG A 264 -22.98 26.92 -24.69
N LEU A 265 -23.63 25.77 -24.83
CA LEU A 265 -23.35 24.59 -24.01
C LEU A 265 -21.96 24.03 -24.30
N GLU A 266 -21.57 23.93 -25.57
CA GLU A 266 -20.22 23.50 -25.97
C GLU A 266 -19.14 24.41 -25.38
N LYS A 267 -19.32 25.74 -25.42
CA LYS A 267 -18.40 26.70 -24.77
C LYS A 267 -18.32 26.50 -23.26
N ARG A 268 -19.46 26.32 -22.58
CA ARG A 268 -19.47 26.05 -21.12
C ARG A 268 -18.76 24.74 -20.79
N GLN A 269 -18.95 23.71 -21.61
CA GLN A 269 -18.29 22.43 -21.42
C GLN A 269 -16.77 22.56 -21.56
N GLN A 270 -16.28 23.36 -22.52
CA GLN A 270 -14.85 23.65 -22.67
C GLN A 270 -14.28 24.37 -21.45
N LEU A 271 -14.95 25.43 -20.97
CA LEU A 271 -14.53 26.17 -19.77
C LEU A 271 -14.46 25.29 -18.52
N VAL A 272 -15.41 24.36 -18.35
CA VAL A 272 -15.39 23.41 -17.22
C VAL A 272 -14.20 22.44 -17.33
N LYS A 273 -13.88 21.95 -18.53
CA LYS A 273 -12.70 21.10 -18.75
C LYS A 273 -11.40 21.84 -18.43
N GLU A 274 -11.28 23.08 -18.88
CA GLU A 274 -10.11 23.92 -18.55
C GLU A 274 -9.97 24.13 -17.05
N ALA A 275 -11.06 24.48 -16.35
CA ALA A 275 -11.06 24.63 -14.90
C ALA A 275 -10.64 23.34 -14.17
N GLN A 276 -11.11 22.18 -14.64
CA GLN A 276 -10.71 20.88 -14.11
C GLN A 276 -9.20 20.63 -14.30
N TRP A 277 -8.65 20.92 -15.49
CA TRP A 277 -7.21 20.78 -15.73
C TRP A 277 -6.37 21.71 -14.83
N TYR A 278 -6.80 22.95 -14.61
CA TYR A 278 -6.13 23.85 -13.67
C TYR A 278 -6.15 23.31 -12.24
N LEU A 279 -7.29 22.81 -11.78
CA LEU A 279 -7.41 22.20 -10.45
C LEU A 279 -6.51 20.97 -10.30
N GLU A 280 -6.49 20.08 -11.29
CA GLU A 280 -5.61 18.92 -11.30
C GLU A 280 -4.12 19.31 -11.28
N ALA A 281 -3.74 20.32 -12.06
CA ALA A 281 -2.38 20.84 -12.06
C ALA A 281 -1.98 21.40 -10.69
N LEU A 282 -2.88 22.13 -10.02
CA LEU A 282 -2.65 22.65 -8.66
C LEU A 282 -2.52 21.51 -7.64
N VAL A 283 -3.38 20.49 -7.71
CA VAL A 283 -3.31 19.32 -6.82
C VAL A 283 -1.98 18.59 -7.01
N ARG A 284 -1.58 18.34 -8.27
CA ARG A 284 -0.28 17.71 -8.59
C ARG A 284 0.90 18.56 -8.10
N GLY A 285 0.84 19.88 -8.27
CA GLY A 285 1.86 20.81 -7.78
C GLY A 285 1.99 20.77 -6.25
N ARG A 286 0.86 20.81 -5.52
CA ARG A 286 0.86 20.70 -4.05
C ARG A 286 1.42 19.36 -3.56
N GLN A 287 1.05 18.26 -4.20
CA GLN A 287 1.59 16.94 -3.89
C GLN A 287 3.11 16.88 -4.08
N ARG A 288 3.64 17.47 -5.16
CA ARG A 288 5.09 17.56 -5.39
C ARG A 288 5.80 18.35 -4.30
N LEU A 289 5.27 19.52 -3.94
CA LEU A 289 5.83 20.36 -2.87
C LEU A 289 5.77 19.67 -1.50
N GLN A 290 4.69 18.94 -1.22
CA GLN A 290 4.56 18.17 0.01
C GLN A 290 5.58 17.01 0.05
N ALA A 291 5.72 16.27 -1.05
CA ALA A 291 6.73 15.21 -1.17
C ALA A 291 8.16 15.76 -1.04
N GLU A 292 8.44 16.95 -1.57
CA GLU A 292 9.73 17.63 -1.44
C GLU A 292 10.00 18.05 0.02
N ARG A 293 9.01 18.63 0.71
CA ARG A 293 9.12 18.95 2.15
C ARG A 293 9.37 17.72 3.00
N GLU A 294 8.70 16.61 2.73
CA GLU A 294 8.91 15.33 3.43
C GLU A 294 10.33 14.79 3.18
N ARG A 295 10.83 14.88 1.94
CA ARG A 295 12.22 14.52 1.60
C ARG A 295 13.25 15.40 2.30
N HIS A 296 13.00 16.70 2.42
CA HIS A 296 13.88 17.62 3.16
C HIS A 296 13.83 17.39 4.68
N ARG A 297 12.66 17.07 5.25
CA ARG A 297 12.52 16.67 6.67
C ARG A 297 13.27 15.38 6.98
N GLY A 298 13.32 14.44 6.03
CA GLY A 298 14.09 13.21 6.15
C GLY A 298 15.61 13.37 6.01
N ARG A 299 16.10 14.53 5.55
CA ARG A 299 17.53 14.82 5.36
C ARG A 299 18.19 15.68 6.44
N ASN A 300 17.43 16.28 7.37
CA ASN A 300 17.99 17.05 8.50
C ASN A 300 17.72 16.36 9.84
N PRO A 301 18.69 15.59 10.39
CA PRO A 301 18.65 15.12 11.77
C PRO A 301 19.30 16.12 12.74
N CYS A 302 19.05 17.43 12.59
CA CYS A 302 19.50 18.47 13.52
C CYS A 302 18.51 19.63 13.48
N LEU A 303 18.35 20.33 14.61
CA LEU A 303 17.28 21.26 14.98
C LEU A 303 16.05 20.59 15.62
N LYS A 304 16.31 19.74 16.62
CA LYS A 304 15.55 19.86 17.86
C LYS A 304 16.39 20.68 18.82
N GLU A 305 15.72 21.60 19.52
CA GLU A 305 16.21 22.42 20.63
C GLU A 305 17.20 23.53 20.25
N GLU A 306 16.67 24.75 20.17
CA GLU A 306 17.00 25.87 21.08
C GLU A 306 16.30 27.13 20.58
N HIS A 307 15.25 27.54 21.30
CA HIS A 307 15.04 28.90 21.77
C HIS A 307 13.71 28.94 22.55
N ALA A 308 13.87 28.92 23.87
CA ALA A 308 12.91 29.51 24.78
C ALA A 308 12.84 31.03 24.54
N SER A 309 11.62 31.58 24.65
CA SER A 309 11.29 32.78 25.46
C SER A 309 10.19 33.62 24.82
N GLU A 310 9.16 33.85 25.64
CA GLU A 310 8.39 35.09 25.76
C GLU A 310 7.67 35.63 24.52
N THR A 311 6.34 35.48 24.48
CA THR A 311 5.46 36.67 24.52
C THR A 311 4.08 36.28 25.06
N MET A 312 3.78 36.77 26.26
CA MET A 312 2.42 36.90 26.79
C MET A 312 1.67 37.98 26.00
N LEU A 313 0.60 37.64 25.27
CA LEU A 313 -0.44 38.61 24.93
C LEU A 313 -1.84 37.99 25.03
N SER A 314 -2.55 38.47 26.04
CA SER A 314 -3.96 38.25 26.38
C SER A 314 -4.92 38.66 25.25
N PRO A 315 -6.08 37.98 25.07
CA PRO A 315 -7.18 38.52 24.29
C PRO A 315 -8.06 39.39 25.20
N LYS A 316 -8.05 40.70 24.97
CA LYS A 316 -9.12 41.59 25.45
C LYS A 316 -10.35 41.37 24.58
N SER A 317 -11.40 40.90 25.23
CA SER A 317 -12.79 41.07 24.83
C SER A 317 -13.12 42.57 24.67
N ARG A 318 -13.86 42.91 23.61
CA ARG A 318 -14.62 44.14 23.52
C ARG A 318 -15.98 43.84 22.88
N THR A 319 -16.95 43.62 23.75
CA THR A 319 -18.32 44.07 23.60
C THR A 319 -18.37 45.59 23.69
N ASN A 320 -18.92 46.25 22.68
CA ASN A 320 -19.97 47.26 22.75
C ASN A 320 -20.45 47.56 21.34
#